data_AF-A0A226C0M2-F1
#
_entry.id   AF-A0A226C0M2-F1
#
_cell.length_a   1.000
_cell.length_b   1.000
_cell.length_c   1.000
_cell.angle_alpha   90.00
_cell.angle_beta   90.00
_cell.angle_gamma   90.00
#
_symmetry.space_group_name_H-M   'P 1'
#
loop_
_entity.id
_entity.type
_entity.pdbx_description
1 polymer ?
#
loop_
_entity_poly.entity_id
_entity_poly.type
_entity_poly.pdbx_seq_one_letter_code
_entity_poly.pdbx_strand_id
1 'polypeptide(L)'
;MRLGGIATGFDTQGLIQQLMEVERQPIQRKQADIGEVEGKKDEWRDVNKMLSGLSDDLSSLSNRSTFQGMEASSSDDIVSVSADNNAQEGNYDVEIDQVAKRHRLGSTEAIEEPEEGRDGNLVLEVGEHRYTVEVSEEDSLNDVVEDINNGLIEKVEKEDEDGNLEEVDKDDIPVNASVIAGSYLQLEAEEPGKENEIEISDESSGDVLDWLNLEDEFDENGENKKIWQEAEDAKVHINNELVTIEESSNQIEIAEGVEVDISDLTSEDLEDGSVHTNVSVSKDLNSAREDVESFEESYNEIIGGLEEKTDVTVIDDEASDEESVESGALQGDTTINNIMRNMRTNVTEPVDVSAKDITIDGEEVDSLVPAQFGIEVGASMADGGFTGADASEISIDYDKLEEQMRNNPEAVEELFSGDDGIATRLDEYLDGVVYDSEPTAGQSHNRDHSVIENRLISKMGEVDRIEDRIESRERRMDQREDRLWSEFTRMEEGIMNLQAESQGMMQGMGDMMM
;
A
#
# COMPACT_ATOMS: atom_id res chain seq x y z
N MET A 1 -37.34 -16.99 -55.20
CA MET A 1 -38.27 -15.91 -54.86
C MET A 1 -39.05 -16.37 -53.64
N ARG A 2 -39.03 -15.61 -52.54
CA ARG A 2 -39.86 -15.90 -51.36
C ARG A 2 -41.26 -15.36 -51.66
N LEU A 3 -42.24 -16.24 -51.87
CA LEU A 3 -43.63 -15.84 -52.08
C LEU A 3 -44.29 -15.75 -50.70
N GLY A 4 -44.74 -14.55 -50.34
CA GLY A 4 -45.37 -14.28 -49.05
C GLY A 4 -46.89 -14.21 -49.20
N GLY A 5 -47.57 -15.35 -49.13
CA GLY A 5 -49.00 -15.44 -48.87
C GLY A 5 -49.93 -14.95 -49.98
N ILE A 6 -49.39 -14.58 -51.15
CA ILE A 6 -50.11 -13.78 -52.17
C ILE A 6 -51.31 -14.53 -52.78
N ALA A 7 -51.30 -15.87 -52.81
CA ALA A 7 -52.37 -16.67 -53.41
C ALA A 7 -53.39 -17.27 -52.45
N THR A 8 -53.02 -17.42 -51.18
CA THR A 8 -53.82 -18.17 -50.20
C THR A 8 -54.49 -17.27 -49.18
N GLY A 9 -53.98 -16.04 -49.00
CA GLY A 9 -54.42 -15.11 -47.95
C GLY A 9 -53.89 -15.46 -46.55
N PHE A 10 -53.00 -16.45 -46.42
CA PHE A 10 -52.33 -16.77 -45.16
C PHE A 10 -51.05 -15.95 -44.98
N ASP A 11 -50.80 -15.48 -43.75
CA ASP A 11 -49.54 -14.84 -43.37
C ASP A 11 -48.44 -15.89 -43.16
N THR A 12 -47.89 -16.37 -44.28
CA THR A 12 -46.82 -17.37 -44.27
C THR A 12 -45.52 -16.83 -43.68
N GLN A 13 -45.27 -15.53 -43.82
CA GLN A 13 -44.12 -14.87 -43.20
C GLN A 13 -44.24 -14.86 -41.67
N GLY A 14 -45.38 -14.43 -41.12
CA GLY A 14 -45.63 -14.45 -39.68
C GLY A 14 -45.59 -15.85 -39.08
N LEU A 15 -46.12 -16.86 -39.79
CA LEU A 15 -46.07 -18.25 -39.34
C LEU A 15 -44.64 -18.81 -39.31
N ILE A 16 -43.83 -18.54 -40.34
CA ILE A 16 -42.41 -18.93 -40.37
C ILE A 16 -41.66 -18.25 -39.22
N GLN A 17 -41.90 -16.96 -38.97
CA GLN A 17 -41.28 -16.24 -37.85
C GLN A 17 -41.63 -16.88 -36.49
N GLN A 18 -42.90 -17.18 -36.23
CA GLN A 18 -43.32 -17.84 -34.98
C GLN A 18 -42.70 -19.23 -34.81
N LEU A 19 -42.60 -20.01 -35.89
CA LEU A 19 -41.92 -21.31 -35.85
C LEU A 19 -40.43 -21.16 -35.53
N MET A 20 -39.79 -20.14 -36.09
CA MET A 20 -38.38 -19.84 -35.84
C MET A 20 -38.12 -19.32 -34.43
N GLU A 21 -39.04 -18.55 -33.84
CA GLU A 21 -38.97 -18.13 -32.43
C GLU A 21 -38.99 -19.32 -31.46
N VAL A 22 -39.87 -20.30 -31.68
CA VAL A 22 -39.90 -21.53 -30.87
C VAL A 22 -38.61 -22.32 -31.04
N GLU A 23 -38.11 -22.43 -32.27
CA GLU A 23 -36.84 -23.11 -32.56
C GLU A 23 -35.60 -22.36 -32.03
N ARG A 24 -35.73 -21.07 -31.67
CA ARG A 24 -34.69 -20.26 -31.01
C ARG A 24 -34.59 -20.47 -29.51
N GLN A 25 -35.61 -21.02 -28.85
CA GLN A 25 -35.58 -21.24 -27.39
C GLN A 25 -34.33 -21.98 -26.89
N PRO A 26 -33.82 -23.04 -27.55
CA PRO A 26 -32.60 -23.72 -27.12
C PRO A 26 -31.33 -22.89 -27.28
N ILE A 27 -31.34 -21.83 -28.11
CA ILE A 27 -30.23 -20.87 -28.24
C ILE A 27 -30.31 -19.86 -27.10
N GLN A 28 -31.50 -19.32 -26.85
CA GLN A 28 -31.72 -18.37 -25.74
C GLN A 28 -31.34 -18.99 -24.39
N ARG A 29 -31.67 -20.27 -24.16
CA ARG A 29 -31.22 -20.99 -22.96
C ARG A 29 -29.70 -21.07 -22.89
N LYS A 30 -29.02 -21.32 -24.01
CA LYS A 30 -27.55 -21.36 -24.04
C LYS A 30 -26.90 -20.00 -23.84
N GLN A 31 -27.53 -18.94 -24.32
CA GLN A 31 -27.08 -17.56 -24.06
C GLN A 31 -27.23 -17.22 -22.58
N ALA A 32 -28.31 -17.68 -21.94
CA ALA A 32 -28.46 -17.58 -20.48
C ALA A 32 -27.39 -18.41 -19.75
N ASP A 33 -27.09 -19.63 -20.21
CA ASP A 33 -25.99 -20.45 -19.65
C ASP A 33 -24.64 -19.70 -19.75
N ILE A 34 -24.36 -18.98 -20.85
CA ILE A 34 -23.15 -18.15 -20.97
C ILE A 34 -23.13 -17.05 -19.90
N GLY A 35 -24.23 -16.30 -19.75
CA GLY A 35 -24.31 -15.25 -18.74
C GLY A 35 -24.09 -15.76 -17.32
N GLU A 36 -24.57 -16.97 -16.99
CA GLU A 36 -24.31 -17.61 -15.70
C GLU A 36 -22.82 -17.97 -15.51
N VAL A 37 -22.18 -18.52 -16.55
CA VAL A 37 -20.75 -18.87 -16.51
C VAL A 37 -19.86 -17.62 -16.46
N GLU A 38 -20.25 -16.53 -17.13
CA GLU A 38 -19.57 -15.24 -17.06
C GLU A 38 -19.71 -14.60 -15.68
N GLY A 39 -20.90 -14.61 -15.08
CA GLY A 39 -21.10 -14.17 -13.71
C GLY A 39 -20.17 -14.94 -12.75
N LYS A 40 -20.16 -16.27 -12.83
CA LYS A 40 -19.23 -17.11 -12.04
C LYS A 40 -17.75 -16.75 -12.23
N LYS A 41 -17.35 -16.37 -13.44
CA LYS A 41 -15.97 -15.95 -13.73
C LYS A 41 -15.62 -14.63 -13.05
N ASP A 42 -16.56 -13.69 -13.02
CA ASP A 42 -16.37 -12.42 -12.32
C ASP A 42 -16.32 -12.63 -10.80
N GLU A 43 -17.17 -13.51 -10.24
CA GLU A 43 -17.04 -13.91 -8.83
C GLU A 43 -15.67 -14.52 -8.50
N TRP A 44 -15.12 -15.38 -9.37
CA TRP A 44 -13.77 -15.93 -9.18
C TRP A 44 -12.66 -14.86 -9.25
N ARG A 45 -12.86 -13.77 -9.99
CA ARG A 45 -11.92 -12.64 -10.00
C ARG A 45 -12.00 -11.83 -8.72
N ASP A 46 -13.21 -11.63 -8.20
CA ASP A 46 -13.40 -10.96 -6.91
C ASP A 46 -12.76 -11.77 -5.79
N VAL A 47 -12.95 -13.10 -5.79
CA VAL A 47 -12.26 -14.02 -4.85
C VAL A 47 -10.74 -13.90 -4.98
N ASN A 48 -10.19 -13.84 -6.20
CA ASN A 48 -8.75 -13.64 -6.39
C ASN A 48 -8.26 -12.33 -5.76
N LYS A 49 -9.03 -11.25 -5.92
CA LYS A 49 -8.68 -9.93 -5.40
C LYS A 49 -8.75 -9.89 -3.87
N MET A 50 -9.77 -10.51 -3.29
CA MET A 50 -9.93 -10.65 -1.85
C MET A 50 -8.73 -11.41 -1.26
N LEU A 51 -8.40 -12.58 -1.81
CA LEU A 51 -7.30 -13.40 -1.32
C LEU A 51 -5.92 -12.78 -1.54
N SER A 52 -5.72 -12.02 -2.63
CA SER A 52 -4.46 -11.28 -2.82
C SER A 52 -4.26 -10.16 -1.80
N GLY A 53 -5.33 -9.50 -1.37
CA GLY A 53 -5.25 -8.42 -0.37
C GLY A 53 -4.78 -8.94 1.00
N LEU A 54 -5.28 -10.10 1.43
CA LEU A 54 -4.84 -10.69 2.71
C LEU A 54 -3.37 -11.11 2.71
N SER A 55 -2.80 -11.54 1.58
CA SER A 55 -1.36 -11.84 1.52
C SER A 55 -0.51 -10.59 1.79
N ASP A 56 -0.92 -9.43 1.28
CA ASP A 56 -0.24 -8.16 1.58
C ASP A 56 -0.33 -7.84 3.10
N ASP A 57 -1.49 -8.04 3.71
CA ASP A 57 -1.72 -7.79 5.15
C ASP A 57 -0.96 -8.77 6.06
N LEU A 58 -0.71 -10.00 5.61
CA LEU A 58 0.07 -11.00 6.35
C LEU A 58 1.56 -10.69 6.40
N SER A 59 2.05 -9.81 5.53
CA SER A 59 3.48 -9.49 5.44
C SER A 59 4.01 -8.90 6.74
N SER A 60 3.27 -8.00 7.41
CA SER A 60 3.68 -7.42 8.70
C SER A 60 3.77 -8.49 9.80
N LEU A 61 2.78 -9.37 9.91
CA LEU A 61 2.74 -10.44 10.91
C LEU A 61 3.75 -11.56 10.63
N SER A 62 4.21 -11.72 9.39
CA SER A 62 5.30 -12.65 9.07
C SER A 62 6.68 -12.10 9.46
N ASN A 63 6.79 -10.79 9.75
CA ASN A 63 8.02 -10.17 10.20
C ASN A 63 8.18 -10.27 11.72
N ARG A 64 9.23 -10.97 12.14
CA ARG A 64 9.59 -11.14 13.55
C ARG A 64 9.76 -9.82 14.32
N SER A 65 10.27 -8.79 13.65
CA SER A 65 10.48 -7.46 14.24
C SER A 65 9.19 -6.81 14.74
N THR A 66 8.04 -7.17 14.16
CA THR A 66 6.72 -6.65 14.57
C THR A 66 6.43 -6.93 16.04
N PHE A 67 6.85 -8.10 16.54
CA PHE A 67 6.62 -8.51 17.94
C PHE A 67 7.77 -8.12 18.89
N GLN A 68 8.84 -7.53 18.35
CA GLN A 68 10.01 -7.07 19.09
C GLN A 68 10.04 -5.54 19.24
N GLY A 69 8.96 -4.86 18.81
CA GLY A 69 8.80 -3.42 18.89
C GLY A 69 8.98 -2.90 20.31
N MET A 70 9.67 -1.76 20.42
CA MET A 70 9.82 -1.01 21.64
C MET A 70 9.13 0.34 21.47
N GLU A 71 8.45 0.80 22.51
CA GLU A 71 7.90 2.15 22.58
C GLU A 71 8.73 2.97 23.58
N ALA A 72 8.95 4.24 23.23
CA ALA A 72 9.47 5.24 24.14
C ALA A 72 8.36 6.27 24.40
N SER A 73 8.26 6.74 25.64
CA SER A 73 7.36 7.83 26.01
C SER A 73 8.10 8.84 26.87
N SER A 74 7.84 10.12 26.63
CA SER A 74 8.34 11.24 27.41
C SER A 74 7.27 11.71 28.39
N SER A 75 7.68 12.19 29.56
CA SER A 75 6.77 12.85 30.51
C SER A 75 6.40 14.28 30.12
N ASP A 76 7.10 14.84 29.13
CA ASP A 76 6.88 16.18 28.59
C ASP A 76 6.56 16.09 27.10
N ASP A 77 5.44 16.70 26.70
CA ASP A 77 4.89 16.63 25.34
C ASP A 77 5.76 17.40 24.31
N ILE A 78 6.64 18.29 24.76
CA ILE A 78 7.51 19.11 23.88
C ILE A 78 8.75 18.30 23.44
N VAL A 79 9.09 17.24 24.18
CA VAL A 79 10.22 16.37 23.87
C VAL A 79 9.70 15.08 23.28
N SER A 80 9.91 14.89 21.97
CA SER A 80 9.56 13.66 21.29
C SER A 80 10.66 12.61 21.51
N VAL A 81 10.25 11.35 21.59
CA VAL A 81 11.16 10.23 21.83
C VAL A 81 10.79 9.05 20.94
N SER A 82 11.78 8.29 20.53
CA SER A 82 11.59 7.06 19.78
C SER A 82 12.48 5.95 20.32
N ALA A 83 12.05 4.70 20.12
CA ALA A 83 12.84 3.52 20.42
C ALA A 83 12.82 2.58 19.21
N ASP A 84 13.96 1.98 18.90
CA ASP A 84 14.08 0.90 17.93
C ASP A 84 14.01 -0.48 18.62
N ASN A 85 14.04 -1.56 17.83
CA ASN A 85 13.93 -2.92 18.34
C ASN A 85 15.16 -3.40 19.16
N ASN A 86 16.26 -2.65 19.18
CA ASN A 86 17.44 -2.92 19.99
C ASN A 86 17.37 -2.23 21.36
N ALA A 87 16.45 -1.29 21.54
CA ALA A 87 16.26 -0.58 22.78
C ALA A 87 15.97 -1.54 23.95
N GLN A 88 16.50 -1.20 25.12
CA GLN A 88 16.26 -1.97 26.35
C GLN A 88 15.22 -1.28 27.22
N GLU A 89 14.33 -2.08 27.82
CA GLU A 89 13.36 -1.59 28.82
C GLU A 89 14.09 -0.82 29.92
N GLY A 90 13.65 0.41 30.17
CA GLY A 90 14.39 1.32 31.03
C GLY A 90 13.63 2.61 31.29
N ASN A 91 14.07 3.34 32.30
CA ASN A 91 13.65 4.72 32.53
C ASN A 91 14.91 5.58 32.59
N TYR A 92 14.89 6.70 31.87
CA TYR A 92 15.98 7.65 31.78
C TYR A 92 15.48 9.00 32.26
N ASP A 93 16.12 9.57 33.28
CA ASP A 93 15.88 10.97 33.65
C ASP A 93 16.73 11.84 32.72
N VAL A 94 16.09 12.62 31.86
CA VAL A 94 16.73 13.45 30.83
C VAL A 94 16.58 14.91 31.22
N GLU A 95 17.70 15.62 31.30
CA GLU A 95 17.76 17.05 31.55
C GLU A 95 18.41 17.74 30.34
N ILE A 96 17.70 18.67 29.73
CA ILE A 96 18.09 19.34 28.49
C ILE A 96 18.46 20.78 28.84
N ASP A 97 19.75 21.09 28.76
CA ASP A 97 20.29 22.42 29.10
C ASP A 97 20.25 23.37 27.89
N GLN A 98 20.47 22.82 26.70
CA GLN A 98 20.68 23.60 25.49
C GLN A 98 20.23 22.80 24.26
N VAL A 99 19.58 23.49 23.32
CA VAL A 99 19.26 22.97 21.98
C VAL A 99 20.37 23.35 21.01
N ALA A 100 20.61 22.51 20.02
CA ALA A 100 21.53 22.82 18.95
C ALA A 100 20.95 23.96 18.08
N LYS A 101 21.77 24.96 17.79
CA LYS A 101 21.41 26.11 16.94
C LYS A 101 22.28 26.15 15.69
N ARG A 102 21.65 26.53 14.58
CA ARG A 102 22.32 26.82 13.30
C ARG A 102 23.10 28.12 13.39
N HIS A 103 24.27 28.15 12.77
CA HIS A 103 24.97 29.42 12.54
C HIS A 103 24.18 30.24 11.50
N ARG A 104 23.89 31.50 11.80
CA ARG A 104 23.46 32.49 10.80
C ARG A 104 24.42 33.66 10.75
N LEU A 105 24.95 33.87 9.56
CA LEU A 105 25.62 35.10 9.17
C LEU A 105 24.66 35.96 8.36
N GLY A 106 24.83 37.28 8.42
CA GLY A 106 24.11 38.18 7.54
C GLY A 106 24.79 39.52 7.37
N SER A 107 24.41 40.19 6.28
CA SER A 107 24.97 41.48 5.92
C SER A 107 24.69 42.51 7.01
N THR A 108 25.71 43.28 7.41
CA THR A 108 25.58 44.27 8.50
C THR A 108 24.71 45.47 8.10
N GLU A 109 24.64 45.75 6.79
CA GLU A 109 23.81 46.78 6.20
C GLU A 109 23.06 46.26 4.96
N ALA A 110 22.14 47.08 4.43
CA ALA A 110 21.46 46.79 3.18
C ALA A 110 22.45 46.87 2.00
N ILE A 111 22.53 45.81 1.22
CA ILE A 111 23.35 45.71 0.02
C ILE A 111 22.67 46.49 -1.11
N GLU A 112 23.41 47.41 -1.71
CA GLU A 112 23.02 48.09 -2.94
C GLU A 112 23.66 47.38 -4.13
N GLU A 113 22.99 47.38 -5.30
CA GLU A 113 23.64 46.92 -6.53
C GLU A 113 24.86 47.81 -6.81
N PRO A 114 26.03 47.22 -7.06
CA PRO A 114 27.25 47.99 -7.15
C PRO A 114 27.27 48.81 -8.45
N GLU A 115 27.77 50.06 -8.41
CA GLU A 115 27.91 50.90 -9.62
C GLU A 115 28.96 50.36 -10.60
N GLU A 116 29.97 49.66 -10.08
CA GLU A 116 30.96 48.85 -10.80
C GLU A 116 31.03 47.50 -10.08
N GLY A 117 30.77 46.40 -10.78
CA GLY A 117 30.78 45.07 -10.19
C GLY A 117 32.14 44.70 -9.60
N ARG A 118 32.12 43.91 -8.54
CA ARG A 118 33.32 43.46 -7.85
C ARG A 118 33.50 41.98 -8.12
N ASP A 119 34.60 41.62 -8.76
CA ASP A 119 34.96 40.23 -9.00
C ASP A 119 35.83 39.67 -7.88
N GLY A 120 35.68 38.38 -7.61
CA GLY A 120 36.54 37.68 -6.68
C GLY A 120 35.98 36.36 -6.19
N ASN A 121 36.73 35.72 -5.31
CA ASN A 121 36.41 34.40 -4.78
C ASN A 121 35.95 34.50 -3.33
N LEU A 122 34.65 34.27 -3.12
CA LEU A 122 34.06 34.11 -1.80
C LEU A 122 34.35 32.70 -1.30
N VAL A 123 34.98 32.58 -0.14
CA VAL A 123 35.25 31.29 0.50
C VAL A 123 34.33 31.14 1.70
N LEU A 124 33.56 30.06 1.71
CA LEU A 124 32.79 29.59 2.85
C LEU A 124 33.48 28.37 3.44
N GLU A 125 33.73 28.36 4.74
CA GLU A 125 34.34 27.26 5.46
C GLU A 125 33.32 26.71 6.45
N VAL A 126 33.06 25.40 6.37
CA VAL A 126 32.11 24.68 7.23
C VAL A 126 32.72 23.32 7.57
N GLY A 127 32.89 23.06 8.87
CA GLY A 127 33.61 21.87 9.34
C GLY A 127 35.04 21.84 8.80
N GLU A 128 35.41 20.74 8.12
CA GLU A 128 36.75 20.56 7.53
C GLU A 128 36.84 21.03 6.07
N HIS A 129 35.76 21.56 5.48
CA HIS A 129 35.68 21.88 4.06
C HIS A 129 35.64 23.38 3.79
N ARG A 130 36.32 23.79 2.72
CA ARG A 130 36.39 25.16 2.20
C ARG A 130 35.81 25.19 0.79
N TYR A 131 34.70 25.88 0.62
CA TYR A 131 33.96 26.02 -0.62
C TYR A 131 34.28 27.38 -1.22
N THR A 132 34.83 27.39 -2.44
CA THR A 132 35.14 28.64 -3.15
C THR A 132 34.09 28.91 -4.21
N VAL A 133 33.40 30.04 -4.10
CA VAL A 133 32.41 30.53 -5.07
C VAL A 133 33.01 31.72 -5.82
N GLU A 134 33.10 31.60 -7.15
CA GLU A 134 33.55 32.69 -8.01
C GLU A 134 32.40 33.69 -8.18
N VAL A 135 32.66 34.95 -7.87
CA VAL A 135 31.75 36.08 -8.07
C VAL A 135 32.31 36.95 -9.20
N SER A 136 31.48 37.18 -10.22
CA SER A 136 31.82 37.96 -11.41
C SER A 136 31.39 39.43 -11.29
N GLU A 137 32.00 40.31 -12.08
CA GLU A 137 31.60 41.74 -12.16
C GLU A 137 30.13 41.94 -12.62
N GLU A 138 29.50 40.93 -13.23
CA GLU A 138 28.12 41.03 -13.74
C GLU A 138 27.09 40.46 -12.76
N ASP A 139 27.52 39.81 -11.67
CA ASP A 139 26.64 39.10 -10.75
C ASP A 139 25.89 40.08 -9.84
N SER A 140 24.58 39.86 -9.73
CA SER A 140 23.73 40.50 -8.73
C SER A 140 23.77 39.74 -7.41
N LEU A 141 23.23 40.34 -6.35
CA LEU A 141 23.05 39.64 -5.07
C LEU A 141 22.25 38.33 -5.21
N ASN A 142 21.28 38.29 -6.13
CA ASN A 142 20.51 37.07 -6.35
C ASN A 142 21.33 36.01 -7.08
N ASP A 143 22.24 36.40 -7.97
CA ASP A 143 23.11 35.46 -8.66
C ASP A 143 24.07 34.82 -7.65
N VAL A 144 24.68 35.60 -6.75
CA VAL A 144 25.51 35.05 -5.65
C VAL A 144 24.73 34.08 -4.75
N VAL A 145 23.48 34.41 -4.40
CA VAL A 145 22.61 33.51 -3.64
C VAL A 145 22.30 32.23 -4.41
N GLU A 146 22.04 32.34 -5.71
CA GLU A 146 21.80 31.21 -6.59
C GLU A 146 23.05 30.33 -6.73
N ASP A 147 24.23 30.94 -6.85
CA ASP A 147 25.50 30.24 -6.99
C ASP A 147 25.84 29.43 -5.74
N ILE A 148 25.61 30.00 -4.55
CA ILE A 148 25.78 29.28 -3.28
C ILE A 148 24.79 28.10 -3.19
N ASN A 149 23.49 28.37 -3.39
CA ASN A 149 22.44 27.36 -3.21
C ASN A 149 22.45 26.25 -4.28
N ASN A 150 22.92 26.53 -5.48
CA ASN A 150 23.01 25.55 -6.57
C ASN A 150 24.40 24.87 -6.64
N GLY A 151 25.29 25.15 -5.69
CA GLY A 151 26.63 24.56 -5.66
C GLY A 151 27.47 24.90 -6.89
N LEU A 152 27.35 26.12 -7.43
CA LEU A 152 28.20 26.63 -8.51
C LEU A 152 29.59 27.01 -7.96
N ILE A 153 30.29 25.98 -7.52
CA ILE A 153 31.55 26.06 -6.79
C ILE A 153 32.72 26.04 -7.78
N GLU A 154 33.72 26.91 -7.61
CA GLU A 154 34.98 26.88 -8.35
C GLU A 154 35.83 25.68 -7.93
N LYS A 155 36.03 25.50 -6.61
CA LYS A 155 36.76 24.39 -5.98
C LYS A 155 36.26 24.11 -4.56
N VAL A 156 36.40 22.86 -4.12
CA VAL A 156 36.25 22.46 -2.71
C VAL A 156 37.60 21.96 -2.24
N GLU A 157 38.06 22.48 -1.10
CA GLU A 157 39.28 22.02 -0.45
C GLU A 157 38.94 21.45 0.93
N LYS A 158 39.67 20.42 1.34
CA LYS A 158 39.57 19.86 2.69
C LYS A 158 40.90 20.02 3.41
N GLU A 159 40.86 20.41 4.69
CA GLU A 159 42.05 20.42 5.54
C GLU A 159 42.42 19.00 5.99
N ASP A 160 43.67 18.58 5.77
CA ASP A 160 44.19 17.30 6.25
C ASP A 160 44.61 17.36 7.73
N GLU A 161 44.93 16.20 8.33
CA GLU A 161 45.39 16.12 9.74
C GLU A 161 46.69 16.93 10.02
N ASP A 162 47.43 17.32 8.97
CA ASP A 162 48.66 18.09 9.03
C ASP A 162 48.45 19.59 8.74
N GLY A 163 47.21 20.04 8.48
CA GLY A 163 46.82 21.41 8.21
C GLY A 163 47.06 21.90 6.78
N ASN A 164 47.18 20.99 5.81
CA ASN A 164 47.27 21.33 4.38
C ASN A 164 45.90 21.21 3.71
N LEU A 165 45.65 22.10 2.75
CA LEU A 165 44.45 22.08 1.94
C LEU A 165 44.67 21.21 0.70
N GLU A 166 43.77 20.23 0.51
CA GLU A 166 43.73 19.39 -0.68
C GLU A 166 42.40 19.57 -1.41
N GLU A 167 42.43 19.78 -2.72
CA GLU A 167 41.23 19.86 -3.56
C GLU A 167 40.54 18.48 -3.62
N VAL A 168 39.25 18.46 -3.33
CA VAL A 168 38.39 17.27 -3.33
C VAL A 168 37.30 17.37 -4.40
N ASP A 169 36.52 16.28 -4.58
CA ASP A 169 35.37 16.31 -5.47
C ASP A 169 34.36 17.39 -5.00
N LYS A 170 33.71 18.05 -5.95
CA LYS A 170 32.72 19.09 -5.66
C LYS A 170 31.44 18.44 -5.14
N ASP A 171 31.08 18.76 -3.92
CA ASP A 171 29.80 18.46 -3.29
C ASP A 171 29.03 19.75 -3.01
N ASP A 172 27.75 19.64 -2.64
CA ASP A 172 26.92 20.80 -2.31
C ASP A 172 27.49 21.59 -1.12
N ILE A 173 27.30 22.91 -1.12
CA ILE A 173 27.68 23.77 0.01
C ILE A 173 26.62 23.58 1.10
N PRO A 174 26.97 23.18 2.35
CA PRO A 174 26.01 22.97 3.44
C PRO A 174 25.54 24.30 4.06
N VAL A 175 25.24 25.28 3.21
CA VAL A 175 24.84 26.65 3.57
C VAL A 175 23.68 27.08 2.68
N ASN A 176 22.60 27.53 3.31
CA ASN A 176 21.46 28.15 2.67
C ASN A 176 21.66 29.67 2.61
N ALA A 177 21.74 30.22 1.40
CA ALA A 177 21.79 31.66 1.16
C ALA A 177 20.39 32.22 0.85
N SER A 178 20.06 33.40 1.35
CA SER A 178 18.79 34.07 1.04
C SER A 178 18.86 35.60 1.13
N VAL A 179 17.94 36.27 0.43
CA VAL A 179 17.79 37.73 0.49
C VAL A 179 16.60 38.13 1.36
N ILE A 180 16.87 38.77 2.49
CA ILE A 180 15.86 39.25 3.44
C ILE A 180 15.52 40.71 3.16
N ALA A 181 14.23 41.02 3.22
CA ALA A 181 13.68 42.36 2.97
C ALA A 181 14.12 42.99 1.61
N GLY A 182 14.56 42.15 0.67
CA GLY A 182 14.98 42.54 -0.68
C GLY A 182 16.40 43.11 -0.80
N SER A 183 17.17 43.20 0.28
CA SER A 183 18.51 43.81 0.25
C SER A 183 19.50 43.32 1.31
N TYR A 184 19.12 42.38 2.18
CA TYR A 184 20.04 41.82 3.19
C TYR A 184 20.39 40.40 2.81
N LEU A 185 21.68 40.06 2.75
CA LEU A 185 22.11 38.68 2.58
C LEU A 185 22.04 37.97 3.94
N GLN A 186 21.50 36.75 3.95
CA GLN A 186 21.64 35.81 5.04
C GLN A 186 22.28 34.53 4.51
N LEU A 187 23.27 34.03 5.24
CA LEU A 187 23.85 32.70 5.08
C LEU A 187 23.53 31.90 6.34
N GLU A 188 22.94 30.73 6.19
CA GLU A 188 22.51 29.86 7.29
C GLU A 188 23.02 28.44 7.10
N ALA A 189 23.61 27.85 8.14
CA ALA A 189 24.08 26.48 8.08
C ALA A 189 22.91 25.50 7.83
N GLU A 190 23.12 24.48 7.00
CA GLU A 190 22.11 23.46 6.69
C GLU A 190 21.85 22.49 7.85
N GLU A 191 22.75 22.42 8.83
CA GLU A 191 22.55 21.68 10.07
C GLU A 191 22.93 22.55 11.29
N PRO A 192 22.32 22.31 12.47
CA PRO A 192 22.70 22.99 13.70
C PRO A 192 24.05 22.49 14.25
N GLY A 193 24.53 23.08 15.34
CA GLY A 193 25.76 22.62 16.00
C GLY A 193 27.01 23.38 15.58
N LYS A 194 28.01 23.39 16.46
CA LYS A 194 29.29 24.08 16.25
C LYS A 194 30.13 23.48 15.12
N GLU A 195 29.95 22.20 14.82
CA GLU A 195 30.59 21.56 13.67
C GLU A 195 30.18 22.22 12.34
N ASN A 196 28.96 22.79 12.30
CA ASN A 196 28.38 23.48 11.16
C ASN A 196 28.54 25.00 11.23
N GLU A 197 29.53 25.48 12.00
CA GLU A 197 29.87 26.89 12.04
C GLU A 197 30.36 27.36 10.66
N ILE A 198 29.76 28.43 10.13
CA ILE A 198 30.20 29.06 8.87
C ILE A 198 31.27 30.11 9.19
N GLU A 199 32.45 29.94 8.60
CA GLU A 199 33.44 30.99 8.47
C GLU A 199 33.48 31.51 7.02
N ILE A 200 33.76 32.80 6.84
CA ILE A 200 33.82 33.42 5.52
C ILE A 200 35.09 34.22 5.33
N SER A 201 35.68 34.13 4.14
CA SER A 201 36.87 34.87 3.75
C SER A 201 36.89 35.16 2.24
N ASP A 202 37.78 36.05 1.81
CA ASP A 202 38.04 36.32 0.39
C ASP A 202 39.42 35.78 0.00
N GLU A 203 39.51 35.00 -1.09
CA GLU A 203 40.80 34.56 -1.65
C GLU A 203 41.49 35.64 -2.52
N SER A 204 40.73 36.63 -2.99
CA SER A 204 41.19 37.73 -3.87
C SER A 204 40.70 39.09 -3.39
N SER A 205 41.58 40.12 -3.48
CA SER A 205 41.42 41.57 -3.21
C SER A 205 40.55 42.11 -2.05
N GLY A 206 39.72 41.33 -1.36
CA GLY A 206 38.82 41.75 -0.28
C GLY A 206 37.56 42.48 -0.75
N ASP A 207 37.28 42.43 -2.05
CA ASP A 207 36.26 43.28 -2.67
C ASP A 207 34.84 42.68 -2.53
N VAL A 208 34.70 41.36 -2.46
CA VAL A 208 33.39 40.68 -2.41
C VAL A 208 32.76 40.78 -1.02
N LEU A 209 33.50 40.52 0.07
CA LEU A 209 32.96 40.65 1.43
C LEU A 209 32.52 42.08 1.76
N ASP A 210 33.27 43.09 1.32
CA ASP A 210 32.88 44.50 1.51
C ASP A 210 31.62 44.85 0.70
N TRP A 211 31.46 44.34 -0.52
CA TRP A 211 30.21 44.53 -1.28
C TRP A 211 29.00 43.87 -0.61
N LEU A 212 29.18 42.65 -0.10
CA LEU A 212 28.13 41.91 0.59
C LEU A 212 27.90 42.40 2.03
N ASN A 213 28.65 43.40 2.51
CA ASN A 213 28.65 43.88 3.89
C ASN A 213 28.84 42.74 4.91
N LEU A 214 29.79 41.84 4.64
CA LEU A 214 30.12 40.66 5.44
C LEU A 214 31.53 40.73 6.06
N GLU A 215 32.18 41.89 6.01
CA GLU A 215 33.41 42.15 6.75
C GLU A 215 33.19 42.10 8.28
N ASP A 216 34.27 41.86 9.03
CA ASP A 216 34.22 41.89 10.48
C ASP A 216 33.97 43.31 10.99
N GLU A 217 32.79 43.51 11.57
CA GLU A 217 32.44 44.76 12.24
C GLU A 217 31.96 44.46 13.66
N PHE A 218 32.65 44.98 14.67
CA PHE A 218 32.32 44.68 16.07
C PHE A 218 31.40 45.74 16.68
N ASP A 219 30.45 45.30 17.48
CA ASP A 219 29.56 46.17 18.26
C ASP A 219 30.24 46.74 19.53
N GLU A 220 29.48 47.42 20.39
CA GLU A 220 30.02 48.01 21.64
C GLU A 220 30.42 46.93 22.68
N ASN A 221 29.91 45.72 22.55
CA ASN A 221 30.21 44.57 23.43
C ASN A 221 31.38 43.72 22.91
N GLY A 222 31.82 43.96 21.67
CA GLY A 222 32.87 43.20 21.01
C GLY A 222 32.36 41.98 20.25
N GLU A 223 31.06 41.90 19.98
CA GLU A 223 30.43 40.85 19.16
C GLU A 223 30.48 41.26 17.70
N ASN A 224 30.74 40.32 16.79
CA ASN A 224 30.79 40.59 15.37
C ASN A 224 29.36 40.73 14.82
N LYS A 225 29.02 41.90 14.29
CA LYS A 225 27.68 42.25 13.81
C LYS A 225 27.19 41.38 12.65
N LYS A 226 28.10 40.74 11.91
CA LYS A 226 27.72 39.82 10.83
C LYS A 226 27.16 38.51 11.37
N ILE A 227 27.45 38.15 12.63
CA ILE A 227 26.91 36.95 13.28
C ILE A 227 25.54 37.31 13.84
N TRP A 228 24.49 36.79 13.20
CA TRP A 228 23.10 37.00 13.64
C TRP A 228 22.65 35.93 14.63
N GLN A 229 23.24 34.75 14.56
CA GLN A 229 23.02 33.64 15.49
C GLN A 229 24.26 32.75 15.54
N GLU A 230 24.82 32.58 16.72
CA GLU A 230 25.94 31.66 16.96
C GLU A 230 25.51 30.20 16.78
N ALA A 231 26.46 29.36 16.34
CA ALA A 231 26.29 27.92 16.36
C ALA A 231 26.41 27.39 17.80
N GLU A 232 25.47 26.55 18.21
CA GLU A 232 25.47 25.92 19.52
C GLU A 232 25.19 24.43 19.36
N ASP A 233 25.89 23.58 20.13
CA ASP A 233 25.59 22.15 20.21
C ASP A 233 24.41 21.94 21.16
N ALA A 234 23.63 20.89 20.94
CA ALA A 234 22.69 20.43 21.95
C ALA A 234 23.46 19.88 23.15
N LYS A 235 22.91 20.06 24.35
CA LYS A 235 23.51 19.57 25.57
C LYS A 235 22.47 18.93 26.47
N VAL A 236 22.64 17.64 26.71
CA VAL A 236 21.72 16.81 27.47
C VAL A 236 22.44 16.01 28.54
N HIS A 237 21.82 15.93 29.72
CA HIS A 237 22.27 15.21 30.90
C HIS A 237 21.35 14.02 31.17
N ILE A 238 21.92 12.84 31.37
CA ILE A 238 21.17 11.61 31.63
C ILE A 238 21.39 11.14 33.07
N ASN A 239 20.29 10.73 33.72
CA ASN A 239 20.22 10.19 35.08
C ASN A 239 20.80 11.12 36.16
N ASN A 240 20.40 12.39 36.16
CA ASN A 240 20.88 13.44 37.07
C ASN A 240 22.39 13.73 36.90
N GLU A 241 22.77 14.19 35.70
CA GLU A 241 24.16 14.56 35.32
C GLU A 241 25.20 13.42 35.41
N LEU A 242 24.78 12.14 35.45
CA LEU A 242 25.73 11.03 35.47
C LEU A 242 26.44 10.84 34.12
N VAL A 243 25.75 11.20 33.03
CA VAL A 243 26.27 11.21 31.66
C VAL A 243 25.89 12.54 31.03
N THR A 244 26.80 13.12 30.27
CA THR A 244 26.57 14.34 29.48
C THR A 244 26.82 14.00 28.02
N ILE A 245 25.88 14.38 27.16
CA ILE A 245 25.95 14.23 25.71
C ILE A 245 25.91 15.64 25.12
N GLU A 246 26.87 15.93 24.24
CA GLU A 246 26.94 17.17 23.48
C GLU A 246 27.01 16.78 22.00
N GLU A 247 26.04 17.21 21.20
CA GLU A 247 25.86 16.80 19.80
C GLU A 247 25.53 18.00 18.92
N SER A 248 25.94 17.97 17.67
CA SER A 248 25.59 19.00 16.69
C SER A 248 24.11 18.94 16.28
N SER A 249 23.44 17.81 16.51
CA SER A 249 22.03 17.59 16.17
C SER A 249 21.08 17.78 17.38
N ASN A 250 19.81 18.07 17.07
CA ASN A 250 18.72 18.03 18.04
C ASN A 250 18.08 16.63 18.17
N GLN A 251 18.51 15.66 17.36
CA GLN A 251 18.17 14.24 17.51
C GLN A 251 19.35 13.56 18.20
N ILE A 252 19.12 13.05 19.41
CA ILE A 252 20.18 12.62 20.32
C ILE A 252 19.88 11.20 20.79
N GLU A 253 20.79 10.27 20.46
CA GLU A 253 20.74 8.90 20.98
C GLU A 253 21.21 8.88 22.45
N ILE A 254 20.27 8.72 23.38
CA ILE A 254 20.55 8.77 24.83
C ILE A 254 20.95 7.40 25.41
N ALA A 255 20.60 6.33 24.70
CA ALA A 255 20.95 4.94 24.97
C ALA A 255 20.85 4.16 23.66
N GLU A 256 21.47 2.99 23.57
CA GLU A 256 21.42 2.14 22.37
C GLU A 256 19.96 1.92 21.93
N GLY A 257 19.62 2.43 20.74
CA GLY A 257 18.27 2.33 20.16
C GLY A 257 17.23 3.29 20.73
N VAL A 258 17.60 4.27 21.57
CA VAL A 258 16.68 5.25 22.17
C VAL A 258 17.10 6.67 21.78
N GLU A 259 16.27 7.33 21.00
CA GLU A 259 16.51 8.68 20.49
C GLU A 259 15.53 9.69 21.11
N VAL A 260 16.05 10.87 21.44
CA VAL A 260 15.28 12.02 21.90
C VAL A 260 15.43 13.13 20.87
N ASP A 261 14.31 13.69 20.43
CA ASP A 261 14.28 14.87 19.56
C ASP A 261 13.80 16.09 20.37
N ILE A 262 14.67 17.10 20.40
CA ILE A 262 14.49 18.34 21.17
C ILE A 262 14.25 19.56 20.28
N SER A 263 13.96 19.35 19.00
CA SER A 263 13.85 20.41 18.00
C SER A 263 12.71 21.41 18.27
N ASP A 264 11.66 20.99 18.98
CA ASP A 264 10.51 21.83 19.31
C ASP A 264 10.73 22.70 20.56
N LEU A 265 11.83 22.51 21.30
CA LEU A 265 12.15 23.32 22.47
C LEU A 265 12.57 24.74 22.07
N THR A 266 11.98 25.71 22.77
CA THR A 266 12.32 27.13 22.63
C THR A 266 13.08 27.65 23.84
N SER A 267 13.67 28.84 23.71
CA SER A 267 14.30 29.53 24.84
C SER A 267 13.31 29.93 25.94
N GLU A 268 12.01 29.96 25.67
CA GLU A 268 10.98 30.18 26.70
C GLU A 268 10.72 28.91 27.52
N ASP A 269 10.87 27.73 26.94
CA ASP A 269 10.63 26.44 27.61
C ASP A 269 11.74 26.12 28.63
N LEU A 270 12.94 26.68 28.44
CA LEU A 270 14.08 26.61 29.35
C LEU A 270 13.92 27.58 30.56
N GLU A 271 12.75 27.64 31.19
CA GLU A 271 12.37 28.66 32.20
C GLU A 271 13.33 28.76 33.42
N ASP A 272 14.05 27.69 33.79
CA ASP A 272 15.09 27.66 34.84
C ASP A 272 16.49 27.29 34.31
N GLY A 273 16.68 27.38 33.00
CA GLY A 273 17.94 27.03 32.31
C GLY A 273 18.02 25.57 31.83
N SER A 274 17.08 24.71 32.21
CA SER A 274 16.96 23.36 31.68
C SER A 274 15.50 22.86 31.67
N VAL A 275 15.21 21.88 30.82
CA VAL A 275 13.95 21.10 30.81
C VAL A 275 14.24 19.70 31.32
N HIS A 276 13.45 19.23 32.29
CA HIS A 276 13.56 17.86 32.79
C HIS A 276 12.40 17.02 32.29
N THR A 277 12.71 15.90 31.63
CA THR A 277 11.72 14.89 31.27
C THR A 277 12.19 13.50 31.70
N ASN A 278 11.24 12.61 31.98
CA ASN A 278 11.50 11.20 32.15
C ASN A 278 11.12 10.47 30.85
N VAL A 279 12.08 9.72 30.31
CA VAL A 279 11.88 8.87 29.14
C VAL A 279 11.73 7.43 29.62
N SER A 280 10.55 6.86 29.37
CA SER A 280 10.23 5.46 29.69
C SER A 280 10.23 4.64 28.41
N VAL A 281 11.02 3.57 28.40
CA VAL A 281 11.08 2.59 27.32
C VAL A 281 10.44 1.29 27.77
N SER A 282 9.43 0.84 27.04
CA SER A 282 8.70 -0.41 27.27
C SER A 282 8.51 -1.16 25.96
N LYS A 283 8.07 -2.43 26.03
CA LYS A 283 7.64 -3.16 24.84
C LYS A 283 6.41 -2.49 24.22
N ASP A 284 6.43 -2.32 22.91
CA ASP A 284 5.27 -1.86 22.16
C ASP A 284 4.31 -3.04 21.92
N LEU A 285 3.30 -3.12 22.78
CA LEU A 285 2.25 -4.13 22.65
C LEU A 285 1.11 -3.64 21.75
N ASN A 286 1.02 -2.34 21.48
CA ASN A 286 -0.09 -1.75 20.76
C ASN A 286 0.09 -1.96 19.26
N SER A 287 1.27 -1.70 18.71
CA SER A 287 1.50 -1.87 17.26
C SER A 287 1.27 -3.31 16.83
N ALA A 288 1.85 -4.28 17.54
CA ALA A 288 1.62 -5.70 17.25
C ALA A 288 0.16 -6.13 17.49
N ARG A 289 -0.56 -5.48 18.42
CA ARG A 289 -2.00 -5.72 18.59
C ARG A 289 -2.79 -5.20 17.39
N GLU A 290 -2.51 -3.99 16.93
CA GLU A 290 -3.16 -3.36 15.76
C GLU A 290 -2.93 -4.19 14.49
N ASP A 291 -1.73 -4.73 14.29
CA ASP A 291 -1.44 -5.65 13.17
C ASP A 291 -2.26 -6.94 13.26
N VAL A 292 -2.41 -7.52 14.47
CA VAL A 292 -3.22 -8.71 14.68
C VAL A 292 -4.72 -8.41 14.51
N GLU A 293 -5.18 -7.21 14.89
CA GLU A 293 -6.55 -6.74 14.66
C GLU A 293 -6.84 -6.56 13.17
N SER A 294 -5.94 -5.93 12.43
CA SER A 294 -6.04 -5.83 10.97
C SER A 294 -6.11 -7.21 10.31
N PHE A 295 -5.36 -8.19 10.81
CA PHE A 295 -5.44 -9.56 10.33
C PHE A 295 -6.79 -10.23 10.63
N GLU A 296 -7.34 -10.05 11.84
CA GLU A 296 -8.68 -10.54 12.19
C GLU A 296 -9.74 -9.97 11.24
N GLU A 297 -9.71 -8.65 11.00
CA GLU A 297 -10.63 -7.96 10.10
C GLU A 297 -10.52 -8.48 8.66
N SER A 298 -9.31 -8.51 8.09
CA SER A 298 -9.08 -8.95 6.71
C SER A 298 -9.42 -10.43 6.51
N TYR A 299 -9.07 -11.30 7.47
CA TYR A 299 -9.45 -12.72 7.41
C TYR A 299 -10.97 -12.88 7.43
N ASN A 300 -11.67 -12.20 8.35
CA ASN A 300 -13.11 -12.33 8.50
C ASN A 300 -13.88 -11.72 7.32
N GLU A 301 -13.43 -10.59 6.76
CA GLU A 301 -14.00 -10.02 5.54
C GLU A 301 -13.94 -11.02 4.37
N ILE A 302 -12.82 -11.73 4.22
CA ILE A 302 -12.67 -12.74 3.18
C ILE A 302 -13.58 -13.92 3.41
N ILE A 303 -13.61 -14.48 4.63
CA ILE A 303 -14.50 -15.59 4.96
C ILE A 303 -15.96 -15.20 4.68
N GLY A 304 -16.42 -14.05 5.17
CA GLY A 304 -17.76 -13.55 4.92
C GLY A 304 -18.05 -13.36 3.43
N GLY A 305 -17.10 -12.82 2.66
CA GLY A 305 -17.24 -12.68 1.21
C GLY A 305 -17.28 -14.01 0.45
N LEU A 306 -16.55 -15.04 0.90
CA LEU A 306 -16.61 -16.39 0.34
C LEU A 306 -17.92 -17.11 0.68
N GLU A 307 -18.41 -16.92 1.91
CA GLU A 307 -19.69 -17.45 2.36
C GLU A 307 -20.86 -16.82 1.60
N GLU A 308 -20.90 -15.49 1.46
CA GLU A 308 -21.91 -14.79 0.64
C GLU A 308 -21.98 -15.36 -0.79
N LYS A 309 -20.82 -15.64 -1.40
CA LYS A 309 -20.75 -16.20 -2.76
C LYS A 309 -21.18 -17.66 -2.84
N THR A 310 -21.22 -18.40 -1.73
CA THR A 310 -21.53 -19.85 -1.71
C THR A 310 -22.85 -20.23 -1.03
N ASP A 311 -23.42 -19.33 -0.24
CA ASP A 311 -24.59 -19.59 0.58
C ASP A 311 -25.91 -19.64 -0.18
N VAL A 312 -26.91 -20.23 0.46
CA VAL A 312 -28.31 -20.20 0.04
C VAL A 312 -29.14 -19.60 1.13
N THR A 313 -29.71 -18.43 0.88
CA THR A 313 -30.60 -17.74 1.79
C THR A 313 -32.05 -17.96 1.37
N VAL A 314 -32.88 -18.35 2.34
CA VAL A 314 -34.33 -18.38 2.15
C VAL A 314 -34.86 -17.05 2.67
N ILE A 315 -35.38 -16.23 1.75
CA ILE A 315 -36.06 -14.99 2.09
C ILE A 315 -37.53 -15.35 2.31
N ASP A 316 -37.92 -15.38 3.59
CA ASP A 316 -39.31 -15.47 4.01
C ASP A 316 -39.90 -14.05 4.04
N ASP A 317 -40.57 -13.66 2.96
CA ASP A 317 -41.27 -12.39 2.89
C ASP A 317 -42.62 -12.51 3.60
N GLU A 318 -42.64 -12.14 4.89
CA GLU A 318 -43.85 -12.15 5.73
C GLU A 318 -45.03 -11.35 5.12
N ALA A 319 -44.80 -10.51 4.11
CA ALA A 319 -45.82 -9.71 3.44
C ALA A 319 -46.45 -10.37 2.19
N SER A 320 -45.83 -11.39 1.58
CA SER A 320 -46.27 -11.93 0.27
C SER A 320 -46.66 -13.40 0.22
N ASP A 321 -46.54 -14.19 1.30
CA ASP A 321 -46.75 -15.65 1.31
C ASP A 321 -45.91 -16.39 0.22
N GLU A 322 -44.86 -15.76 -0.30
CA GLU A 322 -43.94 -16.33 -1.30
C GLU A 322 -42.54 -16.50 -0.68
N GLU A 323 -42.13 -17.75 -0.45
CA GLU A 323 -40.73 -18.06 -0.15
C GLU A 323 -39.90 -17.86 -1.43
N SER A 324 -38.90 -16.98 -1.36
CA SER A 324 -37.89 -16.86 -2.42
C SER A 324 -36.56 -17.38 -1.92
N VAL A 325 -35.81 -18.04 -2.80
CA VAL A 325 -34.50 -18.61 -2.50
C VAL A 325 -33.47 -17.81 -3.30
N GLU A 326 -32.61 -17.09 -2.61
CA GLU A 326 -31.42 -16.49 -3.19
C GLU A 326 -30.23 -17.43 -2.97
N SER A 327 -29.41 -17.59 -4.00
CA SER A 327 -28.25 -18.47 -3.97
C SER A 327 -27.06 -17.69 -4.48
N GLY A 328 -25.96 -17.74 -3.73
CA GLY A 328 -24.67 -17.23 -4.17
C GLY A 328 -24.27 -17.85 -5.50
N ALA A 329 -23.63 -17.06 -6.36
CA ALA A 329 -23.30 -17.49 -7.72
C ALA A 329 -22.29 -18.66 -7.76
N LEU A 330 -21.52 -18.89 -6.69
CA LEU A 330 -20.59 -19.99 -6.52
C LEU A 330 -21.12 -21.13 -5.62
N GLN A 331 -22.42 -21.17 -5.37
CA GLN A 331 -23.03 -22.23 -4.56
C GLN A 331 -22.63 -23.63 -5.05
N GLY A 332 -22.19 -24.46 -4.09
CA GLY A 332 -21.75 -25.84 -4.37
C GLY A 332 -20.38 -25.95 -5.01
N ASP A 333 -19.64 -24.85 -5.18
CA ASP A 333 -18.25 -24.92 -5.62
C ASP A 333 -17.36 -25.50 -4.51
N THR A 334 -16.83 -26.70 -4.75
CA THR A 334 -16.00 -27.41 -3.77
C THR A 334 -14.66 -26.73 -3.54
N THR A 335 -14.19 -25.90 -4.47
CA THR A 335 -12.90 -25.23 -4.35
C THR A 335 -12.97 -24.11 -3.32
N ILE A 336 -14.02 -23.29 -3.34
CA ILE A 336 -14.22 -22.25 -2.31
C ILE A 336 -14.33 -22.89 -0.91
N ASN A 337 -15.10 -23.96 -0.79
CA ASN A 337 -15.21 -24.72 0.46
C ASN A 337 -13.88 -25.32 0.95
N ASN A 338 -12.99 -25.71 0.04
CA ASN A 338 -11.66 -26.18 0.42
C ASN A 338 -10.76 -25.01 0.83
N ILE A 339 -10.87 -23.85 0.17
CA ILE A 339 -10.14 -22.63 0.55
C ILE A 339 -10.50 -22.23 1.97
N MET A 340 -11.79 -22.04 2.27
CA MET A 340 -12.25 -21.70 3.63
C MET A 340 -11.78 -22.71 4.68
N ARG A 341 -11.84 -24.03 4.37
CA ARG A 341 -11.37 -25.07 5.29
C ARG A 341 -9.85 -24.99 5.53
N ASN A 342 -9.06 -24.78 4.48
CA ASN A 342 -7.61 -24.73 4.59
C ASN A 342 -7.16 -23.46 5.33
N MET A 343 -7.75 -22.30 5.03
CA MET A 343 -7.53 -21.06 5.78
C MET A 343 -7.78 -21.29 7.28
N ARG A 344 -8.94 -21.85 7.62
CA ARG A 344 -9.25 -22.23 9.00
C ARG A 344 -8.23 -23.20 9.62
N THR A 345 -7.76 -24.17 8.84
CA THR A 345 -6.79 -25.18 9.33
C THR A 345 -5.46 -24.50 9.64
N ASN A 346 -4.95 -23.64 8.75
CA ASN A 346 -3.71 -22.91 8.95
C ASN A 346 -3.73 -21.99 10.19
N VAL A 347 -4.89 -21.41 10.53
CA VAL A 347 -5.04 -20.57 11.75
C VAL A 347 -5.16 -21.41 13.03
N THR A 348 -5.76 -22.60 12.97
CA THR A 348 -6.11 -23.37 14.18
C THR A 348 -5.19 -24.55 14.49
N GLU A 349 -4.42 -24.99 13.50
CA GLU A 349 -3.46 -26.07 13.67
C GLU A 349 -2.31 -25.58 14.58
N PRO A 350 -1.91 -26.37 15.59
CA PRO A 350 -0.75 -26.03 16.41
C PRO A 350 0.45 -25.68 15.54
N VAL A 351 1.19 -24.65 15.93
CA VAL A 351 2.42 -24.20 15.27
C VAL A 351 3.58 -25.00 15.85
N ASP A 352 4.32 -25.73 15.02
CA ASP A 352 5.54 -26.41 15.47
C ASP A 352 6.62 -25.35 15.71
N VAL A 353 7.30 -25.47 16.84
CA VAL A 353 8.37 -24.54 17.20
C VAL A 353 9.66 -24.99 16.50
N SER A 354 10.18 -24.16 15.59
CA SER A 354 11.44 -24.44 14.90
C SER A 354 12.65 -23.87 15.66
N ALA A 355 12.44 -22.76 16.37
CA ALA A 355 13.44 -22.13 17.23
C ALA A 355 13.71 -22.94 18.51
N LYS A 356 14.99 -23.15 18.85
CA LYS A 356 15.34 -23.72 20.15
C LYS A 356 15.09 -22.67 21.24
N ASP A 357 14.58 -23.12 22.38
CA ASP A 357 14.40 -22.33 23.61
C ASP A 357 13.11 -21.47 23.72
N ILE A 358 12.09 -21.72 22.88
CA ILE A 358 10.76 -21.11 23.13
C ILE A 358 10.14 -21.72 24.39
N THR A 359 9.75 -20.85 25.32
CA THR A 359 9.10 -21.25 26.57
C THR A 359 7.75 -20.57 26.75
N ILE A 360 6.80 -21.29 27.34
CA ILE A 360 5.57 -20.71 27.90
C ILE A 360 5.64 -20.89 29.41
N ASP A 361 5.51 -19.80 30.16
CA ASP A 361 5.57 -19.79 31.63
C ASP A 361 6.86 -20.44 32.18
N GLY A 362 7.95 -20.36 31.42
CA GLY A 362 9.27 -20.93 31.74
C GLY A 362 9.41 -22.43 31.47
N GLU A 363 8.45 -23.09 30.81
CA GLU A 363 8.57 -24.46 30.32
C GLU A 363 8.79 -24.47 28.80
N GLU A 364 9.79 -25.20 28.33
CA GLU A 364 10.03 -25.41 26.88
C GLU A 364 8.85 -26.13 26.22
N VAL A 365 8.45 -25.65 25.05
CA VAL A 365 7.34 -26.19 24.28
C VAL A 365 7.79 -26.56 22.86
N ASP A 366 7.33 -27.70 22.37
CA ASP A 366 7.58 -28.16 20.99
C ASP A 366 6.52 -27.63 20.00
N SER A 367 5.38 -27.14 20.51
CA SER A 367 4.27 -26.64 19.70
C SER A 367 3.47 -25.57 20.44
N LEU A 368 3.00 -24.55 19.73
CA LEU A 368 2.14 -23.48 20.23
C LEU A 368 0.71 -23.72 19.78
N VAL A 369 -0.25 -23.64 20.72
CA VAL A 369 -1.68 -23.82 20.40
C VAL A 369 -2.33 -22.44 20.30
N PRO A 370 -2.85 -22.00 19.12
CA PRO A 370 -3.41 -20.65 18.93
C PRO A 370 -4.45 -20.22 19.96
N ALA A 371 -5.30 -21.16 20.42
CA ALA A 371 -6.30 -20.89 21.46
C ALA A 371 -5.70 -20.51 22.83
N GLN A 372 -4.45 -20.90 23.15
CA GLN A 372 -3.76 -20.44 24.36
C GLN A 372 -3.39 -18.97 24.30
N PHE A 373 -3.27 -18.42 23.08
CA PHE A 373 -2.99 -17.03 22.78
C PHE A 373 -4.25 -16.21 22.50
N GLY A 374 -5.43 -16.81 22.72
CA GLY A 374 -6.72 -16.13 22.53
C GLY A 374 -7.28 -16.22 21.11
N ILE A 375 -6.65 -16.94 20.19
CA ILE A 375 -7.11 -17.10 18.81
C ILE A 375 -8.05 -18.31 18.71
N GLU A 376 -9.33 -18.06 18.46
CA GLU A 376 -10.36 -19.09 18.34
C GLU A 376 -11.06 -19.03 16.97
N VAL A 377 -11.61 -20.15 16.49
CA VAL A 377 -12.45 -20.19 15.28
C VAL A 377 -13.85 -20.65 15.63
N GLY A 378 -14.85 -20.00 15.05
CA GLY A 378 -16.25 -20.39 15.23
C GLY A 378 -16.88 -19.85 16.51
N ALA A 379 -16.29 -18.80 17.08
CA ALA A 379 -16.73 -18.19 18.32
C ALA A 379 -17.11 -16.72 18.07
N SER A 380 -18.29 -16.48 17.50
CA SER A 380 -18.97 -15.20 17.78
C SER A 380 -19.30 -15.18 19.27
N MET A 381 -18.43 -14.59 20.09
CA MET A 381 -18.67 -14.40 21.52
C MET A 381 -19.88 -13.48 21.81
N ALA A 382 -20.39 -12.78 20.79
CA ALA A 382 -21.40 -11.75 20.94
C ALA A 382 -22.83 -12.27 21.22
N ASP A 383 -23.19 -13.51 20.84
CA ASP A 383 -24.58 -13.97 20.99
C ASP A 383 -24.78 -15.46 21.34
N GLY A 384 -23.82 -16.10 22.03
CA GLY A 384 -24.07 -17.35 22.78
C GLY A 384 -24.74 -18.49 22.00
N GLY A 385 -24.58 -18.54 20.68
CA GLY A 385 -25.26 -19.45 19.79
C GLY A 385 -24.40 -19.81 18.58
N PHE A 386 -24.28 -21.11 18.32
CA PHE A 386 -23.66 -21.64 17.11
C PHE A 386 -24.67 -21.47 15.95
N THR A 387 -24.60 -20.35 15.24
CA THR A 387 -25.20 -20.23 13.91
C THR A 387 -24.22 -20.82 12.90
N GLY A 388 -24.69 -21.65 11.97
CA GLY A 388 -23.84 -22.35 11.01
C GLY A 388 -23.13 -21.46 9.99
N ALA A 389 -23.35 -20.15 10.03
CA ALA A 389 -22.67 -19.13 9.23
C ALA A 389 -21.29 -18.79 9.83
N ASP A 390 -21.18 -18.63 11.15
CA ASP A 390 -19.96 -18.11 11.80
C ASP A 390 -18.83 -19.15 11.96
N ALA A 391 -18.90 -20.33 11.30
CA ALA A 391 -18.07 -21.49 11.64
C ALA A 391 -16.61 -21.41 11.16
N SER A 392 -16.29 -20.45 10.29
CA SER A 392 -14.97 -20.28 9.67
C SER A 392 -14.28 -18.97 10.04
N GLU A 393 -15.01 -18.01 10.63
CA GLU A 393 -14.48 -16.75 11.16
C GLU A 393 -13.61 -16.99 12.39
N ILE A 394 -12.59 -16.13 12.56
CA ILE A 394 -11.72 -16.11 13.73
C ILE A 394 -12.19 -15.05 14.72
N SER A 395 -11.97 -15.30 16.00
CA SER A 395 -12.14 -14.32 17.07
C SER A 395 -10.90 -14.28 17.94
N ILE A 396 -10.41 -13.08 18.25
CA ILE A 396 -9.21 -12.88 19.08
C ILE A 396 -9.57 -12.26 20.44
N ASP A 397 -9.19 -12.96 21.51
CA ASP A 397 -9.22 -12.43 22.88
C ASP A 397 -7.97 -11.58 23.12
N TYR A 398 -8.06 -10.28 22.82
CA TYR A 398 -6.96 -9.33 22.93
C TYR A 398 -6.38 -9.21 24.35
N ASP A 399 -7.21 -9.37 25.39
CA ASP A 399 -6.71 -9.33 26.77
C ASP A 399 -5.75 -10.52 27.02
N LYS A 400 -6.09 -11.71 26.52
CA LYS A 400 -5.21 -12.89 26.59
C LYS A 400 -3.99 -12.74 25.69
N LEU A 401 -4.15 -12.23 24.48
CA LEU A 401 -3.04 -12.02 23.55
C LEU A 401 -2.00 -11.08 24.17
N GLU A 402 -2.44 -9.94 24.71
CA GLU A 402 -1.55 -9.00 25.40
C GLU A 402 -0.87 -9.61 26.62
N GLU A 403 -1.56 -10.46 27.39
CA GLU A 403 -0.96 -11.20 28.49
C GLU A 403 0.18 -12.12 27.98
N GLN A 404 -0.01 -12.79 26.85
CA GLN A 404 1.03 -13.62 26.24
C GLN A 404 2.17 -12.78 25.67
N MET A 405 1.90 -11.64 25.04
CA MET A 405 2.97 -10.74 24.54
C MET A 405 3.84 -10.20 25.68
N ARG A 406 3.24 -9.92 26.85
CA ARG A 406 3.99 -9.48 28.04
C ARG A 406 4.86 -10.59 28.62
N ASN A 407 4.29 -11.78 28.77
CA ASN A 407 4.91 -12.85 29.55
C ASN A 407 5.76 -13.82 28.72
N ASN A 408 5.41 -14.01 27.44
CA ASN A 408 6.00 -14.99 26.52
C ASN A 408 6.16 -14.36 25.10
N PRO A 409 6.88 -13.23 24.95
CA PRO A 409 6.96 -12.49 23.69
C PRO A 409 7.53 -13.34 22.54
N GLU A 410 8.57 -14.14 22.80
CA GLU A 410 9.18 -14.98 21.76
C GLU A 410 8.21 -16.08 21.28
N ALA A 411 7.29 -16.51 22.15
CA ALA A 411 6.26 -17.47 21.77
C ALA A 411 5.18 -16.82 20.90
N VAL A 412 4.84 -15.55 21.12
CA VAL A 412 3.91 -14.82 20.23
C VAL A 412 4.56 -14.57 18.87
N GLU A 413 5.83 -14.16 18.85
CA GLU A 413 6.61 -14.01 17.63
C GLU A 413 6.64 -15.32 16.82
N GLU A 414 7.00 -16.44 17.45
CA GLU A 414 7.04 -17.75 16.78
C GLU A 414 5.65 -18.21 16.32
N LEU A 415 4.58 -17.88 17.07
CA LEU A 415 3.20 -18.23 16.71
C LEU A 415 2.80 -17.63 15.36
N PHE A 416 3.18 -16.38 15.07
CA PHE A 416 2.79 -15.70 13.84
C PHE A 416 3.87 -15.76 12.76
N SER A 417 5.11 -15.42 13.13
CA SER A 417 6.25 -15.21 12.22
C SER A 417 7.24 -16.37 12.18
N GLY A 418 7.00 -17.45 12.93
CA GLY A 418 7.81 -18.67 12.87
C GLY A 418 7.82 -19.28 11.46
N ASP A 419 8.77 -20.19 11.19
CA ASP A 419 8.81 -20.91 9.89
C ASP A 419 7.50 -21.67 9.64
N ASP A 420 6.85 -22.11 10.73
CA ASP A 420 5.56 -22.79 10.74
C ASP A 420 4.46 -21.91 11.36
N GLY A 421 4.71 -20.61 11.46
CA GLY A 421 3.80 -19.63 12.07
C GLY A 421 2.53 -19.43 11.26
N ILE A 422 1.49 -18.89 11.91
CA ILE A 422 0.17 -18.67 11.30
C ILE A 422 0.27 -17.78 10.05
N ALA A 423 1.01 -16.67 10.14
CA ALA A 423 1.13 -15.74 9.02
C ALA A 423 1.91 -16.37 7.86
N THR A 424 3.04 -17.01 8.16
CA THR A 424 3.86 -17.75 7.17
C THR A 424 3.06 -18.83 6.45
N ARG A 425 2.36 -19.70 7.18
CA ARG A 425 1.54 -20.78 6.60
C ARG A 425 0.40 -20.26 5.73
N LEU A 426 -0.27 -19.20 6.18
CA LEU A 426 -1.36 -18.60 5.42
C LEU A 426 -0.84 -17.95 4.16
N ASP A 427 0.27 -17.21 4.23
CA ASP A 427 0.88 -16.57 3.07
C ASP A 427 1.31 -17.61 2.04
N GLU A 428 2.06 -18.65 2.43
CA GLU A 428 2.43 -19.76 1.54
C GLU A 428 1.22 -20.47 0.91
N TYR A 429 0.14 -20.62 1.69
CA TYR A 429 -1.10 -21.21 1.20
C TYR A 429 -1.80 -20.32 0.16
N LEU A 430 -1.92 -19.02 0.46
CA LEU A 430 -2.55 -18.03 -0.42
C LEU A 430 -1.75 -17.86 -1.70
N ASP A 431 -0.41 -17.90 -1.62
CA ASP A 431 0.48 -17.89 -2.77
C ASP A 431 0.15 -18.99 -3.77
N GLY A 432 -0.02 -20.23 -3.31
CA GLY A 432 -0.41 -21.35 -4.18
C GLY A 432 -1.84 -21.26 -4.73
N VAL A 433 -2.72 -20.50 -4.07
CA VAL A 433 -4.13 -20.34 -4.48
C VAL A 433 -4.31 -19.20 -5.48
N VAL A 434 -3.63 -18.08 -5.26
CA VAL A 434 -3.75 -16.81 -6.00
C VAL A 434 -2.69 -16.72 -7.09
N TYR A 435 -1.42 -16.93 -6.76
CA TYR A 435 -0.29 -16.70 -7.65
C TYR A 435 0.18 -18.00 -8.35
N ASP A 436 0.80 -17.83 -9.52
CA ASP A 436 1.51 -18.93 -10.20
C ASP A 436 2.78 -19.21 -9.39
N SER A 437 2.83 -20.33 -8.68
CA SER A 437 3.99 -20.67 -7.86
C SER A 437 5.21 -20.76 -8.77
N GLU A 438 6.25 -19.94 -8.54
CA GLU A 438 7.48 -20.05 -9.34
C GLU A 438 8.02 -21.49 -9.23
N PRO A 439 8.34 -22.15 -10.35
CA PRO A 439 8.95 -23.47 -10.29
C PRO A 439 10.28 -23.34 -9.59
N THR A 440 10.43 -24.03 -8.45
CA THR A 440 11.70 -24.16 -7.74
C THR A 440 12.79 -24.51 -8.76
N ALA A 441 13.88 -23.72 -8.77
CA ALA A 441 14.89 -23.76 -9.81
C ALA A 441 15.31 -25.19 -10.19
N GLY A 442 14.87 -25.65 -11.37
CA GLY A 442 15.32 -26.92 -11.96
C GLY A 442 14.25 -27.86 -12.51
N GLN A 443 12.94 -27.55 -12.44
CA GLN A 443 11.91 -28.37 -13.07
C GLN A 443 11.35 -27.74 -14.35
N SER A 444 11.29 -28.55 -15.41
CA SER A 444 10.95 -28.13 -16.77
C SER A 444 9.43 -28.16 -17.02
N HIS A 445 8.86 -27.00 -17.33
CA HIS A 445 7.65 -26.78 -18.13
C HIS A 445 6.46 -27.72 -17.88
N ASN A 446 5.79 -27.57 -16.75
CA ASN A 446 4.33 -27.48 -16.74
C ASN A 446 3.97 -26.09 -16.22
N ARG A 447 2.94 -25.48 -16.80
CA ARG A 447 2.43 -24.17 -16.38
C ARG A 447 1.66 -24.41 -15.09
N ASP A 448 2.26 -24.13 -13.94
CA ASP A 448 1.65 -24.40 -12.65
C ASP A 448 0.69 -23.26 -12.26
N HIS A 449 -0.32 -23.04 -13.12
CA HIS A 449 -1.39 -22.08 -12.88
C HIS A 449 -1.95 -22.22 -11.45
N SER A 450 -2.23 -21.08 -10.80
CA SER A 450 -2.82 -21.06 -9.47
C SER A 450 -4.18 -21.79 -9.43
N VAL A 451 -4.65 -22.12 -8.22
CA VAL A 451 -5.97 -22.78 -8.07
C VAL A 451 -7.09 -21.94 -8.71
N ILE A 452 -7.05 -20.62 -8.51
CA ILE A 452 -8.03 -19.69 -9.07
C ILE A 452 -7.87 -19.56 -10.58
N GLU A 453 -6.64 -19.44 -11.09
CA GLU A 453 -6.41 -19.33 -12.52
C GLU A 453 -6.89 -20.58 -13.28
N ASN A 454 -6.67 -21.77 -12.71
CA ASN A 454 -7.21 -23.02 -13.27
C ASN A 454 -8.74 -23.01 -13.34
N ARG A 455 -9.42 -22.43 -12.33
CA ARG A 455 -10.88 -22.26 -12.36
C ARG A 455 -11.31 -21.30 -13.45
N LEU A 456 -10.65 -20.16 -13.59
CA LEU A 456 -10.93 -19.18 -14.64
C LEU A 456 -10.75 -19.77 -16.04
N ILE A 457 -9.64 -20.48 -16.29
CA ILE A 457 -9.37 -21.18 -17.56
C ILE A 457 -10.46 -22.21 -17.86
N SER A 458 -10.86 -23.01 -16.85
CA SER A 458 -11.93 -24.00 -17.01
C SER A 458 -13.27 -23.35 -17.41
N LYS A 459 -13.59 -22.18 -16.83
CA LYS A 459 -14.81 -21.42 -17.12
C LYS A 459 -14.77 -20.76 -18.50
N MET A 460 -13.64 -20.18 -18.90
CA MET A 460 -13.45 -19.68 -20.27
C MET A 460 -13.67 -20.79 -21.30
N GLY A 461 -13.08 -21.97 -21.09
CA GLY A 461 -13.31 -23.11 -21.98
C GLY A 461 -14.76 -23.62 -21.96
N GLU A 462 -15.51 -23.41 -20.88
CA GLU A 462 -16.94 -23.71 -20.83
C GLU A 462 -17.76 -22.76 -21.71
N VAL A 463 -17.47 -21.46 -21.66
CA VAL A 463 -18.05 -20.44 -22.54
C VAL A 463 -17.79 -20.78 -24.00
N ASP A 464 -16.53 -21.01 -24.38
CA ASP A 464 -16.14 -21.34 -25.76
C ASP A 464 -16.94 -22.54 -26.31
N ARG A 465 -17.09 -23.59 -25.50
CA ARG A 465 -17.87 -24.78 -25.87
C ARG A 465 -19.36 -24.49 -26.03
N ILE A 466 -19.92 -23.55 -25.27
CA ILE A 466 -21.32 -23.16 -25.39
C ILE A 466 -21.50 -22.30 -26.65
N GLU A 467 -20.59 -21.36 -26.92
CA GLU A 467 -20.57 -20.53 -28.12
C GLU A 467 -20.49 -21.39 -29.39
N ASP A 468 -19.58 -22.35 -29.46
CA ASP A 468 -19.48 -23.30 -30.59
C ASP A 468 -20.79 -24.06 -30.84
N ARG A 469 -21.52 -24.40 -29.76
CA ARG A 469 -22.82 -25.09 -29.83
C ARG A 469 -23.93 -24.14 -30.29
N ILE A 470 -23.89 -22.87 -29.89
CA ILE A 470 -24.80 -21.83 -30.38
C ILE A 470 -24.59 -21.66 -31.88
N GLU A 471 -23.36 -21.39 -32.31
CA GLU A 471 -23.02 -21.16 -33.72
C GLU A 471 -23.46 -22.35 -34.61
N SER A 472 -23.23 -23.58 -34.14
CA SER A 472 -23.67 -24.79 -34.82
C SER A 472 -25.20 -24.94 -34.89
N ARG A 473 -25.94 -24.42 -33.92
CA ARG A 473 -27.41 -24.40 -33.95
C ARG A 473 -27.96 -23.28 -34.82
N GLU A 474 -27.35 -22.10 -34.81
CA GLU A 474 -27.71 -20.99 -35.70
C GLU A 474 -27.59 -21.41 -37.17
N ARG A 475 -26.47 -22.06 -37.54
CA ARG A 475 -26.32 -22.62 -38.90
C ARG A 475 -27.43 -23.60 -39.29
N ARG A 476 -27.90 -24.44 -38.36
CA ARG A 476 -29.00 -25.39 -38.62
C ARG A 476 -30.36 -24.70 -38.69
N MET A 477 -30.52 -23.63 -37.93
CA MET A 477 -31.70 -22.79 -37.89
C MET A 477 -31.86 -22.06 -39.22
N ASP A 478 -30.80 -21.46 -39.76
CA ASP A 478 -30.82 -20.82 -41.08
C ASP A 478 -31.24 -21.81 -42.19
N GLN A 479 -30.65 -23.01 -42.20
CA GLN A 479 -31.01 -24.07 -43.15
C GLN A 479 -32.47 -24.51 -43.00
N ARG A 480 -33.00 -24.49 -41.77
CA ARG A 480 -34.40 -24.84 -41.50
C ARG A 480 -35.33 -23.73 -41.96
N GLU A 481 -34.97 -22.47 -41.75
CA GLU A 481 -35.72 -21.33 -42.26
C GLU A 481 -35.83 -21.39 -43.78
N ASP A 482 -34.71 -21.60 -44.47
CA ASP A 482 -34.67 -21.72 -45.92
C ASP A 482 -35.51 -22.91 -46.43
N ARG A 483 -35.49 -24.04 -45.71
CA ARG A 483 -36.34 -25.19 -46.04
C ARG A 483 -37.82 -24.85 -45.88
N LEU A 484 -38.22 -24.22 -44.78
CA LEU A 484 -39.59 -23.78 -44.54
C LEU A 484 -40.04 -22.81 -45.66
N TRP A 485 -39.23 -21.80 -45.98
CA TRP A 485 -39.49 -20.91 -47.10
C TRP A 485 -39.69 -21.66 -48.42
N SER A 486 -38.86 -22.66 -48.72
CA SER A 486 -39.02 -23.48 -49.93
C SER A 486 -40.29 -24.34 -49.91
N GLU A 487 -40.66 -24.91 -48.76
CA GLU A 487 -41.87 -25.74 -48.62
C GLU A 487 -43.14 -24.88 -48.77
N PHE A 488 -43.19 -23.72 -48.11
CA PHE A 488 -44.31 -22.78 -48.22
C PHE A 488 -44.42 -22.19 -49.63
N THR A 489 -43.31 -21.82 -50.28
CA THR A 489 -43.33 -21.33 -51.66
C THR A 489 -43.91 -22.37 -52.63
N ARG A 490 -43.50 -23.64 -52.51
CA ARG A 490 -44.05 -24.74 -53.35
C ARG A 490 -45.53 -24.99 -53.08
N MET A 491 -45.95 -24.87 -51.82
CA MET A 491 -47.35 -24.99 -51.44
C MET A 491 -48.19 -23.87 -52.06
N GLU A 492 -47.71 -22.63 -52.02
CA GLU A 492 -48.35 -21.47 -52.64
C GLU A 492 -48.43 -21.63 -54.16
N GLU A 493 -47.35 -22.04 -54.83
CA GLU A 493 -47.35 -22.32 -56.27
C GLU A 493 -48.35 -23.43 -56.63
N GLY A 494 -48.42 -24.50 -55.82
CA GLY A 494 -49.40 -25.56 -55.99
C GLY A 494 -50.85 -25.08 -55.86
N ILE A 495 -51.13 -24.23 -54.86
CA ILE A 495 -52.46 -23.65 -54.66
C ILE A 495 -52.80 -22.63 -55.76
N MET A 496 -51.83 -21.82 -56.22
CA MET A 496 -51.99 -20.94 -57.38
C MET A 496 -52.38 -21.73 -58.62
N ASN A 497 -51.69 -22.84 -58.89
CA ASN A 497 -52.01 -23.71 -60.04
C ASN A 497 -53.40 -24.33 -59.90
N LEU A 498 -53.79 -24.78 -58.70
CA LEU A 498 -55.13 -25.31 -58.44
C LEU A 498 -56.23 -24.24 -58.58
N GLN A 499 -55.98 -23.02 -58.11
CA GLN A 499 -56.91 -21.89 -58.27
C GLN A 499 -57.03 -21.49 -59.74
N ALA A 500 -55.93 -21.45 -60.49
CA ALA A 500 -55.92 -21.17 -61.91
C ALA A 500 -56.63 -22.26 -62.72
N GLU A 501 -56.44 -23.54 -62.37
CA GLU A 501 -57.13 -24.68 -62.98
C GLU A 501 -58.64 -24.65 -62.66
N SER A 502 -59.01 -24.34 -61.41
CA SER A 502 -60.41 -24.16 -61.01
C SER A 502 -61.07 -22.97 -61.72
N GLN A 503 -60.38 -21.84 -61.88
CA GLN A 503 -60.90 -20.68 -62.62
C GLN A 503 -61.00 -20.97 -64.11
N GLY A 504 -60.04 -21.69 -64.69
CA GLY A 504 -60.07 -22.17 -66.07
C GLY A 504 -61.22 -23.15 -66.32
N MET A 505 -61.49 -24.07 -65.38
CA MET A 505 -62.67 -24.93 -65.44
C MET A 505 -63.97 -24.14 -65.32
N MET A 506 -64.05 -23.15 -64.43
CA MET A 506 -65.23 -22.29 -64.31
C MET A 506 -65.49 -21.45 -65.57
N GLN A 507 -64.43 -20.91 -66.21
CA GLN A 507 -64.56 -20.22 -67.49
C GLN A 507 -64.96 -21.17 -68.62
N GLY A 508 -64.38 -22.38 -68.70
CA GLY A 508 -64.77 -23.38 -69.68
C GLY A 508 -66.20 -23.91 -69.50
N MET A 509 -66.69 -23.99 -68.26
CA MET A 509 -68.09 -24.30 -67.95
C MET A 509 -69.03 -23.13 -68.26
N GLY A 510 -68.59 -21.88 -68.06
CA GLY A 510 -69.34 -20.68 -68.43
C GLY A 510 -69.48 -20.50 -69.95
N ASP A 511 -68.41 -20.79 -70.70
CA ASP A 511 -68.38 -20.72 -72.17
C ASP A 511 -69.16 -21.87 -72.85
N MET A 512 -69.37 -23.00 -72.14
CA MET A 512 -70.30 -24.07 -72.56
C MET A 512 -71.78 -23.76 -72.26
N MET A 513 -72.07 -22.74 -71.43
CA MET A 513 -73.43 -22.37 -71.05
C MET A 513 -73.98 -21.12 -71.75
N MET A 514 -73.23 -20.52 -72.69
CA MET A 514 -73.73 -19.44 -73.56
C MET A 514 -74.16 -19.93 -74.95
#